data_AF-A0A518BR31-F1
#
_entry.id   AF-A0A518BR31-F1
#
_cell.length_a   1.000
_cell.length_b   1.000
_cell.length_c   1.000
_cell.angle_alpha   90.00
_cell.angle_beta   90.00
_cell.angle_gamma   90.00
#
_symmetry.space_group_name_H-M   'P 1'
#
loop_
_entity.id
_entity.type
_entity.pdbx_description
1 polymer ?
#
loop_
_entity_poly.entity_id
_entity_poly.type
_entity_poly.pdbx_seq_one_letter_code
_entity_poly.pdbx_strand_id
1 'polypeptide(L)'
;MRLAIRSLSVLALLAAPGLAQTTHQVNLNSASFSPKNITIEAGDTVRWVWQIGPHKISSGLAGISDGIFDSGPVVTGPTAPFEVTFDAAFLAANPKPGNLYDYFCPVHLPNMVGTITVNAPAGQVLPFGTAINPVNSLRVSSGGAAIGGSLTLTLENTVDGAAGPGVGLIFFSTAPDLAFPGGTLLPGFGLASGAPGELLVSALPPNPVAQVGPKTWPAGGTVNFSLQVPNDAGLVGQSVFAQGALIDVTKPDGIGLTSGLELVFG
;
A
#
# COMPACT_ATOMS: atom_id res chain seq x y z
N MET A 1 -25.32 -43.73 -21.48
CA MET A 1 -25.00 -42.43 -22.10
C MET A 1 -24.82 -41.42 -20.96
N ARG A 2 -23.58 -41.15 -20.53
CA ARG A 2 -23.29 -40.27 -19.38
C ARG A 2 -23.20 -38.83 -19.90
N LEU A 3 -24.11 -37.96 -19.44
CA LEU A 3 -24.13 -36.54 -19.77
C LEU A 3 -23.03 -35.83 -18.98
N ALA A 4 -21.99 -35.36 -19.66
CA ALA A 4 -20.94 -34.54 -19.07
C ALA A 4 -21.43 -33.08 -18.99
N ILE A 5 -21.70 -32.60 -17.78
CA ILE A 5 -21.97 -31.19 -17.53
C ILE A 5 -20.62 -30.46 -17.56
N ARG A 6 -20.37 -29.71 -18.63
CA ARG A 6 -19.21 -28.81 -18.73
C ARG A 6 -19.54 -27.54 -17.95
N SER A 7 -18.91 -27.40 -16.78
CA SER A 7 -18.94 -26.15 -16.02
C SER A 7 -18.34 -25.03 -16.85
N LEU A 8 -19.15 -24.01 -17.14
CA LEU A 8 -18.74 -22.79 -17.81
C LEU A 8 -18.14 -21.86 -16.76
N SER A 9 -16.81 -21.83 -16.63
CA SER A 9 -16.12 -20.86 -15.80
C SER A 9 -16.27 -19.47 -16.44
N VAL A 10 -17.15 -18.64 -15.89
CA VAL A 10 -17.23 -17.23 -16.23
C VAL A 10 -16.06 -16.53 -15.54
N LEU A 11 -15.01 -16.25 -16.30
CA LEU A 11 -13.93 -15.37 -15.87
C LEU A 11 -14.50 -13.95 -15.85
N ALA A 12 -14.94 -13.50 -14.68
CA ALA A 12 -15.27 -12.10 -14.46
C ALA A 12 -13.98 -11.29 -14.59
N LEU A 13 -13.82 -10.61 -15.72
CA LEU A 13 -12.76 -9.63 -15.90
C LEU A 13 -13.12 -8.45 -14.98
N LEU A 14 -12.57 -8.42 -13.77
CA LEU A 14 -12.56 -7.19 -12.97
C LEU A 14 -11.72 -6.18 -13.76
N ALA A 15 -12.38 -5.31 -14.51
CA ALA A 15 -11.77 -4.06 -14.93
C ALA A 15 -11.44 -3.32 -13.63
N ALA A 16 -10.15 -3.25 -13.29
CA ALA A 16 -9.69 -2.32 -12.28
C ALA A 16 -10.26 -0.94 -12.64
N PRO A 17 -10.90 -0.21 -11.71
CA PRO A 17 -11.30 1.15 -12.00
C PRO A 17 -10.01 1.92 -12.30
N GLY A 18 -9.74 2.17 -13.58
CA GLY A 18 -8.77 3.16 -13.97
C GLY A 18 -9.24 4.47 -13.37
N LEU A 19 -8.54 4.97 -12.35
CA LEU A 19 -8.78 6.30 -11.82
C LEU A 19 -8.78 7.24 -13.04
N ALA A 20 -9.87 7.97 -13.25
CA ALA A 20 -9.93 8.95 -14.32
C ALA A 20 -8.81 9.96 -14.07
N GLN A 21 -7.77 9.92 -14.89
CA GLN A 21 -6.60 10.78 -14.73
C GLN A 21 -7.00 12.23 -15.05
N THR A 22 -6.91 13.10 -14.05
CA THR A 22 -7.17 14.54 -14.23
C THR A 22 -5.91 15.21 -14.77
N THR A 23 -6.07 16.14 -15.71
CA THR A 23 -4.97 17.01 -16.16
C THR A 23 -5.01 18.33 -15.42
N HIS A 24 -3.96 18.62 -14.65
CA HIS A 24 -3.76 19.87 -13.93
C HIS A 24 -2.87 20.80 -14.74
N GLN A 25 -3.36 22.00 -15.05
CA GLN A 25 -2.61 22.95 -15.85
C GLN A 25 -1.80 23.91 -14.97
N VAL A 26 -0.52 24.10 -15.31
CA VAL A 26 0.38 25.13 -14.77
C VAL A 26 0.75 26.10 -15.88
N ASN A 27 0.38 27.37 -15.74
CA ASN A 27 0.71 28.40 -16.71
C ASN A 27 2.06 29.07 -16.38
N LEU A 28 2.91 29.24 -17.38
CA LEU A 28 4.16 29.97 -17.30
C LEU A 28 3.95 31.36 -17.86
N ASN A 29 3.97 32.36 -16.98
CA ASN A 29 3.70 33.76 -17.31
C ASN A 29 4.84 34.64 -16.81
N SER A 30 5.48 35.39 -17.70
CA SER A 30 6.53 36.38 -17.36
C SER A 30 7.69 35.76 -16.57
N ALA A 31 7.63 35.71 -15.25
CA ALA A 31 8.61 35.08 -14.38
C ALA A 31 7.95 34.24 -13.26
N SER A 32 6.75 33.70 -13.50
CA SER A 32 5.98 32.93 -12.51
C SER A 32 5.30 31.69 -13.06
N PHE A 33 5.07 30.73 -12.17
CA PHE A 33 4.16 29.60 -12.36
C PHE A 33 2.79 29.94 -11.74
N SER A 34 1.70 29.58 -12.42
CA SER A 34 0.34 29.78 -11.92
C SER A 34 -0.57 28.59 -12.25
N PRO A 35 -1.02 27.81 -11.25
CA PRO A 35 -0.53 27.80 -9.86
C PRO A 35 0.94 27.35 -9.78
N LYS A 36 1.70 27.84 -8.78
CA LYS A 36 3.08 27.37 -8.55
C LYS A 36 3.17 26.05 -7.81
N ASN A 37 2.25 25.81 -6.88
CA ASN A 37 2.21 24.62 -6.05
C ASN A 37 0.88 23.94 -6.28
N ILE A 38 0.91 22.65 -6.57
CA ILE A 38 -0.28 21.84 -6.80
C ILE A 38 -0.21 20.55 -6.00
N THR A 39 -1.36 20.11 -5.54
CA THR A 39 -1.56 18.76 -5.02
C THR A 39 -2.44 18.02 -6.01
N ILE A 40 -2.00 16.82 -6.40
CA ILE A 40 -2.67 15.98 -7.39
C ILE A 40 -2.83 14.57 -6.84
N GLU A 41 -3.67 13.74 -7.45
CA GLU A 41 -3.78 12.33 -7.09
C GLU A 41 -2.85 11.49 -7.98
N ALA A 42 -2.38 10.34 -7.47
CA ALA A 42 -1.60 9.41 -8.28
C ALA A 42 -2.38 8.98 -9.53
N GLY A 43 -1.71 9.02 -10.68
CA GLY A 43 -2.31 8.88 -12.00
C GLY A 43 -2.57 10.21 -12.70
N ASP A 44 -2.66 11.34 -12.00
CA ASP A 44 -2.90 12.62 -12.66
C ASP A 44 -1.73 13.08 -13.55
N THR A 45 -2.03 13.97 -14.49
CA THR A 45 -1.04 14.59 -15.37
C THR A 45 -0.89 16.08 -15.06
N VAL A 46 0.35 16.55 -14.97
CA VAL A 46 0.65 17.99 -14.88
C VAL A 46 1.03 18.50 -16.25
N ARG A 47 0.33 19.52 -16.72
CA ARG A 47 0.52 20.16 -18.03
C ARG A 47 1.02 21.58 -17.86
N TRP A 48 2.26 21.82 -18.24
CA TRP A 48 2.87 23.14 -18.28
C TRP A 48 2.60 23.83 -19.62
N VAL A 49 2.05 25.04 -19.57
CA VAL A 49 1.67 25.84 -20.76
C VAL A 49 2.44 27.16 -20.76
N TRP A 50 3.26 27.36 -21.78
CA TRP A 50 4.00 28.61 -22.00
C TRP A 50 3.05 29.67 -22.55
N GLN A 51 2.79 30.71 -21.77
CA GLN A 51 1.97 31.84 -22.20
C GLN A 51 2.85 32.95 -22.78
N ILE A 52 3.86 33.38 -22.01
CA ILE A 52 4.76 34.48 -22.38
C ILE A 52 6.09 34.37 -21.65
N GLY A 53 7.19 34.69 -22.34
CA GLY A 53 8.54 34.75 -21.77
C GLY A 53 9.38 33.50 -22.07
N PRO A 54 10.71 33.60 -21.93
CA PRO A 54 11.60 32.46 -22.08
C PRO A 54 11.53 31.58 -20.83
N HIS A 55 11.07 30.34 -20.97
CA HIS A 55 11.02 29.42 -19.85
C HIS A 55 11.48 28.02 -20.20
N LYS A 56 11.84 27.29 -19.14
CA LYS A 56 12.13 25.87 -19.12
C LYS A 56 11.56 25.29 -17.81
N ILE A 57 11.13 24.03 -17.84
CA ILE A 57 10.80 23.26 -16.64
C ILE A 57 11.94 22.28 -16.38
N SER A 58 12.49 22.31 -15.18
CA SER A 58 13.37 21.25 -14.66
C SER A 58 12.89 20.85 -13.28
N SER A 59 12.78 19.55 -13.02
CA SER A 59 12.65 19.02 -11.67
C SER A 59 13.94 19.25 -10.88
N GLY A 60 13.81 19.52 -9.59
CA GLY A 60 14.92 19.76 -8.66
C GLY A 60 14.72 20.99 -7.78
N LEU A 61 15.69 21.25 -6.90
CA LEU A 61 15.59 22.25 -5.84
C LEU A 61 16.77 23.23 -5.91
N ALA A 62 16.50 24.51 -5.61
CA ALA A 62 17.50 25.58 -5.52
C ALA A 62 18.40 25.70 -6.78
N GLY A 63 17.84 25.43 -7.96
CA GLY A 63 18.55 25.51 -9.23
C GLY A 63 19.39 24.28 -9.59
N ILE A 64 19.39 23.26 -8.74
CA ILE A 64 20.05 21.98 -9.00
C ILE A 64 19.00 20.99 -9.50
N SER A 65 19.12 20.58 -10.76
CA SER A 65 18.19 19.59 -11.34
C SER A 65 18.48 18.19 -10.82
N ASP A 66 17.43 17.41 -10.58
CA ASP A 66 17.51 16.00 -10.18
C ASP A 66 17.22 15.01 -11.32
N GLY A 67 16.92 15.51 -12.52
CA GLY A 67 16.77 14.71 -13.74
C GLY A 67 15.48 13.89 -13.88
N ILE A 68 14.51 14.08 -12.97
CA ILE A 68 13.23 13.35 -13.00
C ILE A 68 12.36 13.77 -14.20
N PHE A 69 12.25 15.08 -14.47
CA PHE A 69 11.62 15.60 -15.69
C PHE A 69 12.26 16.90 -16.14
N ASP A 70 12.34 17.10 -17.45
CA ASP A 70 12.93 18.28 -18.07
C ASP A 70 12.22 18.59 -19.40
N SER A 71 11.78 19.83 -19.60
CA SER A 71 11.08 20.22 -20.83
C SER A 71 12.01 20.44 -22.03
N GLY A 72 13.32 20.19 -21.87
CA GLY A 72 14.33 20.42 -22.89
C GLY A 72 14.90 21.85 -22.86
N PRO A 73 15.24 22.45 -24.03
CA PRO A 73 15.84 23.78 -24.07
C PRO A 73 14.90 24.87 -23.57
N VAL A 74 15.45 26.04 -23.24
CA VAL A 74 14.64 27.24 -22.95
C VAL A 74 13.90 27.65 -24.22
N VAL A 75 12.59 27.81 -24.11
CA VAL A 75 11.73 28.23 -25.22
C VAL A 75 10.89 29.44 -24.83
N THR A 76 10.62 30.32 -25.79
CA THR A 76 9.81 31.53 -25.58
C THR A 76 8.37 31.25 -25.97
N GLY A 77 7.44 31.46 -25.04
CA GLY A 77 6.00 31.25 -25.26
C GLY A 77 5.37 32.19 -26.28
N PRO A 78 4.24 31.79 -26.92
CA PRO A 78 3.54 30.51 -26.73
C PRO A 78 4.15 29.33 -27.51
N THR A 79 4.13 28.12 -26.92
CA THR A 79 4.66 26.87 -27.51
C THR A 79 3.74 25.68 -27.24
N ALA A 80 4.08 24.50 -27.77
CA ALA A 80 3.46 23.25 -27.34
C ALA A 80 3.66 23.05 -25.82
N PRO A 81 2.68 22.46 -25.13
CA PRO A 81 2.80 22.17 -23.70
C PRO A 81 3.80 21.05 -23.43
N PHE A 82 4.27 21.00 -22.19
CA PHE A 82 5.02 19.87 -21.64
C PHE A 82 4.13 19.16 -20.62
N GLU A 83 4.12 17.84 -20.62
CA GLU A 83 3.24 17.03 -19.77
C GLU A 83 4.03 15.93 -19.07
N VAL A 84 3.69 15.68 -17.80
CA VAL A 84 4.21 14.55 -17.03
C VAL A 84 3.06 13.90 -16.29
N THR A 85 2.90 12.59 -16.47
CA THR A 85 1.91 11.76 -15.76
C THR A 85 2.54 11.13 -14.53
N PHE A 86 1.94 11.35 -13.36
CA PHE A 86 2.42 10.86 -12.06
C PHE A 86 1.71 9.56 -11.68
N ASP A 87 1.77 8.56 -12.56
CA ASP A 87 1.21 7.23 -12.30
C ASP A 87 2.11 6.37 -11.38
N ALA A 88 1.63 5.18 -11.01
CA ALA A 88 2.36 4.28 -10.12
C ALA A 88 3.76 3.93 -10.66
N ALA A 89 3.93 3.79 -11.98
CA ALA A 89 5.23 3.48 -12.57
C ALA A 89 6.19 4.67 -12.49
N PHE A 90 5.70 5.89 -12.75
CA PHE A 90 6.47 7.12 -12.60
C PHE A 90 6.94 7.31 -11.16
N LEU A 91 6.02 7.15 -10.20
CA LEU A 91 6.34 7.30 -8.77
C LEU A 91 7.35 6.24 -8.29
N ALA A 92 7.27 5.02 -8.83
CA ALA A 92 8.16 3.93 -8.46
C ALA A 92 9.58 4.15 -9.01
N ALA A 93 9.69 4.68 -10.23
CA ALA A 93 10.96 5.00 -10.85
C ALA A 93 11.64 6.24 -10.24
N ASN A 94 10.86 7.15 -9.63
CA ASN A 94 11.33 8.46 -9.16
C ASN A 94 10.94 8.77 -7.70
N PRO A 95 11.30 7.91 -6.71
CA PRO A 95 10.81 8.07 -5.34
C PRO A 95 11.29 9.38 -4.70
N LYS A 96 10.36 10.13 -4.09
CA LYS A 96 10.64 11.32 -3.29
C LYS A 96 10.00 11.22 -1.90
N PRO A 97 10.67 11.65 -0.82
CA PRO A 97 10.04 11.74 0.48
C PRO A 97 8.73 12.54 0.42
N GLY A 98 7.63 11.95 0.90
CA GLY A 98 6.31 12.58 0.91
C GLY A 98 5.69 12.82 -0.48
N ASN A 99 6.18 12.14 -1.52
CA ASN A 99 5.75 12.34 -2.92
C ASN A 99 5.78 13.82 -3.35
N LEU A 100 6.77 14.56 -2.86
CA LEU A 100 6.98 15.97 -3.13
C LEU A 100 8.05 16.15 -4.21
N TYR A 101 7.67 16.74 -5.33
CA TYR A 101 8.54 17.02 -6.47
C TYR A 101 8.70 18.53 -6.63
N ASP A 102 9.88 19.04 -6.27
CA ASP A 102 10.26 20.42 -6.56
C ASP A 102 10.56 20.60 -8.05
N TYR A 103 10.21 21.76 -8.59
CA TYR A 103 10.59 22.14 -9.95
C TYR A 103 10.85 23.65 -10.05
N PHE A 104 11.63 24.04 -11.06
CA PHE A 104 12.05 25.42 -11.24
C PHE A 104 12.24 25.78 -12.72
N CYS A 105 12.29 27.08 -12.98
CA CYS A 105 12.74 27.63 -14.25
C CYS A 105 14.14 28.22 -14.09
N PRO A 106 15.19 27.64 -14.72
CA PRO A 106 16.58 28.06 -14.51
C PRO A 106 16.86 29.54 -14.81
N VAL A 107 16.17 30.11 -15.81
CA VAL A 107 16.40 31.50 -16.25
C VAL A 107 15.72 32.54 -15.35
N HIS A 108 14.84 32.11 -14.44
CA HIS A 108 14.10 32.98 -13.53
C HIS A 108 14.32 32.60 -12.05
N LEU A 109 15.45 31.96 -11.75
CA LEU A 109 15.87 31.75 -10.38
C LEU A 109 16.26 33.09 -9.71
N PRO A 110 16.07 33.21 -8.39
CA PRO A 110 15.56 32.17 -7.47
C PRO A 110 14.02 32.12 -7.37
N ASN A 111 13.30 32.94 -8.14
CA ASN A 111 11.90 33.26 -7.84
C ASN A 111 10.86 32.34 -8.50
N MET A 112 11.19 31.77 -9.67
CA MET A 112 10.29 30.91 -10.42
C MET A 112 10.50 29.44 -10.04
N VAL A 113 9.94 29.08 -8.89
CA VAL A 113 9.97 27.73 -8.30
C VAL A 113 8.56 27.28 -7.94
N GLY A 114 8.33 25.97 -7.94
CA GLY A 114 7.05 25.36 -7.61
C GLY A 114 7.21 23.95 -7.07
N THR A 115 6.10 23.39 -6.58
CA THR A 115 6.06 22.02 -6.04
C THR A 115 4.86 21.24 -6.56
N ILE A 116 5.02 19.94 -6.73
CA ILE A 116 3.93 18.99 -6.99
C ILE A 116 3.92 18.01 -5.83
N THR A 117 2.82 17.96 -5.08
CA THR A 117 2.57 16.91 -4.08
C THR A 117 1.64 15.89 -4.69
N VAL A 118 2.04 14.62 -4.74
CA VAL A 118 1.19 13.54 -5.26
C VAL A 118 0.60 12.75 -4.09
N ASN A 119 -0.71 12.86 -3.92
CA ASN A 119 -1.47 12.02 -3.01
C ASN A 119 -1.51 10.61 -3.61
N ALA A 120 -0.88 9.66 -2.93
CA ALA A 120 -1.10 8.26 -3.24
C ALA A 120 -2.47 7.84 -2.67
N PRO A 121 -3.19 6.88 -3.28
CA PRO A 121 -4.45 6.40 -2.74
C PRO A 121 -4.31 6.04 -1.26
N ALA A 122 -5.36 6.18 -0.46
CA ALA A 122 -5.27 5.67 0.91
C ALA A 122 -5.20 4.13 0.85
N GLY A 123 -4.17 3.54 1.47
CA GLY A 123 -4.09 2.09 1.61
C GLY A 123 -5.31 1.54 2.37
N GLN A 124 -5.78 0.37 1.98
CA GLN A 124 -6.94 -0.29 2.56
C GLN A 124 -6.53 -1.49 3.41
N VAL A 125 -7.32 -1.74 4.45
CA VAL A 125 -7.14 -2.87 5.36
C VAL A 125 -8.48 -3.58 5.44
N LEU A 126 -8.57 -4.76 4.83
CA LEU A 126 -9.81 -5.50 4.71
C LEU A 126 -9.72 -6.78 5.56
N PRO A 127 -10.51 -6.92 6.63
CA PRO A 127 -10.56 -8.17 7.37
C PRO A 127 -11.21 -9.27 6.52
N PHE A 128 -10.68 -10.48 6.61
CA PHE A 128 -11.23 -11.65 5.92
C PHE A 128 -11.11 -12.94 6.75
N GLY A 129 -11.76 -13.99 6.26
CA GLY A 129 -11.93 -15.29 6.92
C GLY A 129 -13.40 -15.64 7.17
N THR A 130 -13.67 -16.87 7.60
CA THR A 130 -15.05 -17.38 7.79
C THR A 130 -15.57 -17.25 9.22
N ALA A 131 -14.89 -16.44 10.04
CA ALA A 131 -15.12 -16.29 11.48
C ALA A 131 -14.89 -17.57 12.32
N ILE A 132 -14.32 -18.63 11.73
CA ILE A 132 -13.79 -19.78 12.49
C ILE A 132 -12.63 -19.33 13.36
N ASN A 133 -11.71 -18.55 12.79
CA ASN A 133 -10.83 -17.73 13.61
C ASN A 133 -11.61 -16.49 14.09
N PRO A 134 -11.64 -16.22 15.40
CA PRO A 134 -12.36 -15.09 15.98
C PRO A 134 -12.03 -13.76 15.30
N VAL A 135 -13.05 -12.98 14.94
CA VAL A 135 -12.86 -11.64 14.36
C VAL A 135 -12.08 -10.73 15.32
N ASN A 136 -11.35 -9.77 14.75
CA ASN A 136 -10.50 -8.80 15.47
C ASN A 136 -9.33 -9.41 16.27
N SER A 137 -9.08 -10.71 16.16
CA SER A 137 -7.91 -11.36 16.77
C SER A 137 -6.58 -10.99 16.09
N LEU A 138 -6.64 -10.55 14.82
CA LEU A 138 -5.62 -9.71 14.18
C LEU A 138 -6.30 -8.44 13.68
N ARG A 139 -5.74 -7.28 14.02
CA ARG A 139 -6.24 -5.96 13.61
C ARG A 139 -5.12 -4.94 13.43
N VAL A 140 -5.41 -3.85 12.72
CA VAL A 140 -4.58 -2.64 12.76
C VAL A 140 -5.03 -1.78 13.95
N SER A 141 -4.11 -1.45 14.85
CA SER A 141 -4.38 -0.58 16.02
C SER A 141 -3.91 0.85 15.84
N SER A 142 -2.99 1.11 14.90
CA SER A 142 -2.57 2.45 14.51
C SER A 142 -1.97 2.46 13.10
N GLY A 143 -2.03 3.61 12.42
CA GLY A 143 -1.52 3.76 11.06
C GLY A 143 -2.39 3.07 10.00
N GLY A 144 -1.78 2.71 8.87
CA GLY A 144 -2.47 2.07 7.74
C GLY A 144 -1.52 1.59 6.65
N ALA A 145 -2.06 0.95 5.61
CA ALA A 145 -1.30 0.41 4.48
C ALA A 145 -0.84 1.48 3.48
N ALA A 146 -0.45 2.67 3.96
CA ALA A 146 0.02 3.76 3.11
C ALA A 146 1.52 3.61 2.81
N ILE A 147 1.93 3.81 1.55
CA ILE A 147 3.34 3.77 1.11
C ILE A 147 4.20 4.74 1.92
N GLY A 148 5.36 4.26 2.37
CA GLY A 148 6.28 5.02 3.23
C GLY A 148 5.73 5.34 4.63
N GLY A 149 4.50 4.92 4.93
CA GLY A 149 3.87 5.07 6.22
C GLY A 149 4.27 3.98 7.20
N SER A 150 3.59 3.97 8.34
CA SER A 150 3.74 2.93 9.34
C SER A 150 2.37 2.38 9.72
N LEU A 151 2.31 1.11 10.09
CA LEU A 151 1.13 0.49 10.67
C LEU A 151 1.50 -0.41 11.85
N THR A 152 0.63 -0.46 12.85
CA THR A 152 0.77 -1.39 13.98
C THR A 152 -0.29 -2.48 13.89
N LEU A 153 0.16 -3.73 13.77
CA LEU A 153 -0.70 -4.91 13.87
C LEU A 153 -0.74 -5.39 15.32
N THR A 154 -1.95 -5.70 15.79
CA THR A 154 -2.20 -6.22 17.13
C THR A 154 -2.80 -7.61 17.03
N LEU A 155 -2.16 -8.55 17.72
CA LEU A 155 -2.71 -9.89 17.99
C LEU A 155 -3.36 -9.93 19.35
N GLU A 156 -4.52 -10.58 19.43
CA GLU A 156 -5.29 -10.75 20.65
C GLU A 156 -6.07 -12.07 20.64
N ASN A 157 -6.10 -12.77 21.76
CA ASN A 157 -7.05 -13.86 21.95
C ASN A 157 -8.39 -13.25 22.38
N THR A 158 -9.31 -13.08 21.43
CA THR A 158 -10.62 -12.47 21.68
C THR A 158 -11.65 -13.44 22.27
N VAL A 159 -11.28 -14.70 22.50
CA VAL A 159 -12.16 -15.73 23.09
C VAL A 159 -11.85 -15.97 24.56
N ASP A 160 -10.57 -15.95 24.93
CA ASP A 160 -10.10 -16.10 26.30
C ASP A 160 -9.18 -14.92 26.67
N GLY A 161 -9.76 -13.95 27.37
CA GLY A 161 -9.06 -12.74 27.83
C GLY A 161 -8.04 -13.00 28.95
N ALA A 162 -7.90 -14.24 29.45
CA ALA A 162 -6.84 -14.64 30.38
C ALA A 162 -5.75 -15.50 29.71
N ALA A 163 -5.86 -15.78 28.41
CA ALA A 163 -4.95 -16.66 27.69
C ALA A 163 -3.50 -16.13 27.63
N GLY A 164 -2.57 -17.04 27.37
CA GLY A 164 -1.14 -16.81 27.54
C GLY A 164 -0.68 -17.18 28.96
N PRO A 165 0.56 -16.87 29.34
CA PRO A 165 1.56 -16.14 28.55
C PRO A 165 2.12 -16.99 27.40
N GLY A 166 2.83 -16.34 26.48
CA GLY A 166 3.41 -17.03 25.34
C GLY A 166 4.11 -16.13 24.35
N VAL A 167 3.94 -16.41 23.06
CA VAL A 167 4.48 -15.60 21.97
C VAL A 167 3.44 -15.37 20.87
N GLY A 168 3.56 -14.24 20.18
CA GLY A 168 2.83 -13.95 18.95
C GLY A 168 3.76 -13.81 17.76
N LEU A 169 3.25 -14.13 16.58
CA LEU A 169 3.94 -13.99 15.28
C LEU A 169 2.92 -13.68 14.19
N ILE A 170 3.37 -13.01 13.12
CA ILE A 170 2.54 -12.69 11.95
C ILE A 170 3.23 -13.20 10.69
N PHE A 171 2.46 -13.85 9.84
CA PHE A 171 2.87 -14.31 8.51
C PHE A 171 2.29 -13.38 7.45
N PHE A 172 3.11 -13.04 6.46
CA PHE A 172 2.72 -12.27 5.29
C PHE A 172 2.88 -13.11 4.03
N SER A 173 1.88 -13.04 3.15
CA SER A 173 1.84 -13.75 1.88
C SER A 173 1.34 -12.84 0.77
N THR A 174 1.81 -13.04 -0.45
CA THR A 174 1.31 -12.31 -1.64
C THR A 174 0.03 -12.94 -2.21
N ALA A 175 -0.44 -14.03 -1.62
CA ALA A 175 -1.69 -14.69 -1.95
C ALA A 175 -2.38 -15.22 -0.68
N PRO A 176 -3.73 -15.27 -0.66
CA PRO A 176 -4.46 -15.95 0.39
C PRO A 176 -4.37 -17.48 0.24
N ASP A 177 -4.93 -18.21 1.19
CA ASP A 177 -5.19 -19.64 1.04
C ASP A 177 -6.07 -19.92 -0.20
N LEU A 178 -5.95 -21.11 -0.78
CA LEU A 178 -6.68 -21.51 -1.99
C LEU A 178 -8.21 -21.51 -1.81
N ALA A 179 -8.71 -21.54 -0.57
CA ALA A 179 -10.13 -21.49 -0.23
C ALA A 179 -10.68 -20.07 0.00
N PHE A 180 -9.95 -19.01 -0.38
CA PHE A 180 -10.35 -17.61 -0.20
C PHE A 180 -11.82 -17.35 -0.63
N PRO A 181 -12.62 -16.60 0.16
CA PRO A 181 -12.25 -15.80 1.33
C PRO A 181 -12.14 -16.60 2.65
N GLY A 182 -12.38 -17.91 2.62
CA GLY A 182 -12.07 -18.81 3.72
C GLY A 182 -10.66 -19.38 3.63
N GLY A 183 -10.42 -20.44 4.37
CA GLY A 183 -9.12 -21.07 4.44
C GLY A 183 -9.15 -22.56 4.72
N THR A 184 -7.97 -23.16 4.80
CA THR A 184 -7.81 -24.57 5.13
C THR A 184 -8.08 -24.79 6.63
N LEU A 185 -9.02 -25.67 6.97
CA LEU A 185 -9.30 -25.99 8.37
C LEU A 185 -8.21 -26.84 9.00
N LEU A 186 -7.73 -26.41 10.16
CA LEU A 186 -6.67 -27.07 10.93
C LEU A 186 -7.20 -27.45 12.32
N PRO A 187 -7.39 -28.75 12.62
CA PRO A 187 -7.82 -29.21 13.94
C PRO A 187 -6.84 -28.81 15.03
N GLY A 188 -7.33 -28.20 16.12
CA GLY A 188 -6.51 -27.80 17.27
C GLY A 188 -5.75 -26.48 17.12
N PHE A 189 -5.95 -25.74 16.03
CA PHE A 189 -5.29 -24.45 15.77
C PHE A 189 -6.18 -23.23 16.07
N GLY A 190 -7.27 -23.40 16.79
CA GLY A 190 -8.18 -22.32 17.18
C GLY A 190 -7.69 -21.56 18.41
N LEU A 191 -8.11 -20.30 18.56
CA LEU A 191 -7.78 -19.49 19.75
C LEU A 191 -8.45 -20.00 21.04
N ALA A 192 -9.56 -20.72 20.93
CA ALA A 192 -10.10 -21.49 22.03
C ALA A 192 -9.39 -22.85 22.11
N SER A 193 -9.01 -23.28 23.31
CA SER A 193 -8.28 -24.53 23.53
C SER A 193 -8.97 -25.72 22.86
N GLY A 194 -8.26 -26.40 21.95
CA GLY A 194 -8.75 -27.58 21.22
C GLY A 194 -9.75 -27.29 20.08
N ALA A 195 -10.13 -26.03 19.85
CA ALA A 195 -10.99 -25.66 18.74
C ALA A 195 -10.24 -25.77 17.39
N PRO A 196 -10.94 -25.97 16.26
CA PRO A 196 -10.33 -25.82 14.95
C PRO A 196 -9.92 -24.37 14.70
N GLY A 197 -8.81 -24.20 13.97
CA GLY A 197 -8.42 -22.92 13.37
C GLY A 197 -8.55 -22.99 11.85
N GLU A 198 -8.40 -21.85 11.20
CA GLU A 198 -8.45 -21.68 9.75
C GLU A 198 -7.14 -21.06 9.26
N LEU A 199 -6.42 -21.71 8.35
CA LEU A 199 -5.25 -21.12 7.68
C LEU A 199 -5.73 -20.26 6.51
N LEU A 200 -5.54 -18.94 6.61
CA LEU A 200 -6.11 -17.94 5.71
C LEU A 200 -5.12 -17.38 4.69
N VAL A 201 -3.83 -17.50 4.96
CA VAL A 201 -2.76 -17.08 4.05
C VAL A 201 -2.15 -18.29 3.33
N SER A 202 -1.60 -18.08 2.14
CA SER A 202 -0.93 -19.16 1.41
C SER A 202 0.29 -19.66 2.19
N ALA A 203 0.38 -20.98 2.39
CA ALA A 203 1.58 -21.65 2.91
C ALA A 203 2.37 -22.38 1.82
N LEU A 204 2.02 -22.17 0.55
CA LEU A 204 2.67 -22.80 -0.59
C LEU A 204 3.73 -21.88 -1.19
N PRO A 205 4.91 -22.39 -1.60
CA PRO A 205 5.95 -21.58 -2.22
C PRO A 205 5.42 -20.71 -3.39
N PRO A 206 5.80 -19.43 -3.47
CA PRO A 206 6.85 -18.76 -2.70
C PRO A 206 6.41 -18.22 -1.32
N ASN A 207 5.19 -18.51 -0.87
CA ASN A 207 4.64 -18.01 0.40
C ASN A 207 4.93 -18.95 1.59
N PRO A 208 4.93 -18.42 2.83
CA PRO A 208 4.86 -16.99 3.17
C PRO A 208 6.13 -16.24 2.74
N VAL A 209 5.98 -15.00 2.30
CA VAL A 209 7.10 -14.16 1.87
C VAL A 209 7.83 -13.49 3.03
N ALA A 210 7.17 -13.35 4.19
CA ALA A 210 7.79 -12.87 5.40
C ALA A 210 7.10 -13.40 6.66
N GLN A 211 7.87 -13.49 7.74
CA GLN A 211 7.39 -13.72 9.10
C GLN A 211 7.97 -12.63 10.00
N VAL A 212 7.15 -12.05 10.87
CA VAL A 212 7.60 -11.12 11.91
C VAL A 212 7.32 -11.68 13.30
N GLY A 213 8.24 -11.43 14.21
CA GLY A 213 8.27 -12.05 15.54
C GLY A 213 9.26 -13.23 15.63
N PRO A 214 9.18 -14.05 16.69
CA PRO A 214 8.18 -13.98 17.76
C PRO A 214 8.35 -12.73 18.65
N LYS A 215 7.24 -12.24 19.21
CA LYS A 215 7.23 -11.25 20.30
C LYS A 215 6.52 -11.84 21.52
N THR A 216 6.95 -11.44 22.71
CA THR A 216 6.33 -11.88 23.97
C THR A 216 4.85 -11.52 24.01
N TRP A 217 4.04 -12.49 24.40
CA TRP A 217 2.62 -12.32 24.69
C TRP A 217 2.40 -12.44 26.21
N PRO A 218 2.10 -11.34 26.90
CA PRO A 218 1.76 -11.40 28.32
C PRO A 218 0.39 -12.06 28.53
N ALA A 219 0.22 -12.75 29.67
CA ALA A 219 -1.06 -13.35 30.04
C ALA A 219 -2.17 -12.29 30.06
N GLY A 220 -3.26 -12.56 29.36
CA GLY A 220 -4.41 -11.66 29.19
C GLY A 220 -4.13 -10.34 28.47
N GLY A 221 -2.99 -10.23 27.77
CA GLY A 221 -2.63 -9.04 27.01
C GLY A 221 -2.66 -9.24 25.50
N THR A 222 -2.10 -8.27 24.78
CA THR A 222 -1.98 -8.26 23.32
C THR A 222 -0.52 -8.27 22.88
N VAL A 223 -0.28 -8.60 21.60
CA VAL A 223 1.06 -8.54 20.97
C VAL A 223 1.03 -7.51 19.86
N ASN A 224 1.90 -6.51 19.92
CA ASN A 224 1.93 -5.39 18.98
C ASN A 224 3.17 -5.41 18.06
N PHE A 225 2.96 -5.25 16.77
CA PHE A 225 3.97 -5.21 15.72
C PHE A 225 3.87 -3.90 14.95
N SER A 226 4.76 -2.95 15.25
CA SER A 226 4.91 -1.75 14.42
C SER A 226 5.80 -2.05 13.23
N LEU A 227 5.26 -1.82 12.04
CA LEU A 227 5.86 -2.12 10.75
C LEU A 227 5.97 -0.83 9.94
N GLN A 228 7.04 -0.71 9.17
CA GLN A 228 7.18 0.34 8.16
C GLN A 228 6.73 -0.23 6.82
N VAL A 229 5.86 0.50 6.13
CA VAL A 229 5.49 0.18 4.76
C VAL A 229 6.63 0.70 3.87
N PRO A 230 7.22 -0.12 2.99
CA PRO A 230 8.27 0.35 2.10
C PRO A 230 7.82 1.58 1.31
N ASN A 231 8.72 2.55 1.16
CA ASN A 231 8.49 3.71 0.29
C ASN A 231 8.77 3.34 -1.17
N ASP A 232 8.00 2.39 -1.70
CA ASP A 232 8.09 1.88 -3.07
C ASP A 232 6.72 2.01 -3.73
N ALA A 233 6.60 2.91 -4.72
CA ALA A 233 5.32 3.13 -5.37
C ALA A 233 4.89 1.95 -6.27
N GLY A 234 5.78 1.00 -6.57
CA GLY A 234 5.42 -0.24 -7.26
C GLY A 234 4.50 -1.14 -6.43
N LEU A 235 4.36 -0.85 -5.13
CA LEU A 235 3.43 -1.53 -4.25
C LEU A 235 2.01 -0.94 -4.29
N VAL A 236 1.79 0.25 -4.84
CA VAL A 236 0.45 0.88 -4.88
C VAL A 236 -0.54 -0.03 -5.61
N GLY A 237 -1.68 -0.28 -4.98
CA GLY A 237 -2.74 -1.19 -5.44
C GLY A 237 -2.44 -2.68 -5.23
N GLN A 238 -1.23 -3.04 -4.79
CA GLN A 238 -0.88 -4.44 -4.55
C GLN A 238 -1.39 -4.91 -3.19
N SER A 239 -1.86 -6.15 -3.15
CA SER A 239 -2.32 -6.81 -1.92
C SER A 239 -1.22 -7.64 -1.27
N VAL A 240 -1.12 -7.55 0.06
CA VAL A 240 -0.42 -8.51 0.91
C VAL A 240 -1.39 -9.02 1.96
N PHE A 241 -1.45 -10.33 2.12
CA PHE A 241 -2.32 -11.01 3.07
C PHE A 241 -1.55 -11.33 4.34
N ALA A 242 -2.13 -11.02 5.49
CA ALA A 242 -1.54 -11.21 6.80
C ALA A 242 -2.42 -12.11 7.68
N GLN A 243 -1.78 -13.01 8.42
CA GLN A 243 -2.43 -13.79 9.47
C GLN A 243 -1.47 -13.95 10.65
N GLY A 244 -2.00 -13.86 11.86
CA GLY A 244 -1.26 -14.06 13.09
C GLY A 244 -1.43 -15.46 13.67
N ALA A 245 -0.50 -15.80 14.55
CA ALA A 245 -0.62 -16.93 15.47
C ALA A 245 -0.21 -16.49 16.88
N LEU A 246 -0.97 -16.94 17.87
CA LEU A 246 -0.63 -16.86 19.29
C LEU A 246 -0.29 -18.27 19.77
N ILE A 247 0.83 -18.41 20.47
CA ILE A 247 1.31 -19.68 21.02
C ILE A 247 1.43 -19.52 22.54
N ASP A 248 0.48 -20.09 23.27
CA ASP A 248 0.50 -20.23 24.72
C ASP A 248 1.51 -21.33 25.09
N VAL A 249 2.63 -20.93 25.70
CA VAL A 249 3.74 -21.85 26.00
C VAL A 249 3.49 -22.69 27.25
N THR A 250 2.35 -22.46 27.94
CA THR A 250 1.96 -23.22 29.13
C THR A 250 1.07 -24.41 28.83
N LYS A 251 0.60 -24.54 27.56
CA LYS A 251 -0.34 -25.56 27.13
C LYS A 251 0.24 -26.40 25.96
N PRO A 252 -0.01 -27.71 25.93
CA PRO A 252 0.45 -28.57 24.83
C PRO A 252 -0.22 -28.24 23.48
N ASP A 253 -1.49 -27.82 23.49
CA ASP A 253 -2.26 -27.38 22.31
C ASP A 253 -2.44 -25.85 22.32
N GLY A 254 -1.38 -25.11 22.64
CA GLY A 254 -1.44 -23.66 22.88
C GLY A 254 -1.47 -22.78 21.63
N ILE A 255 -1.56 -23.35 20.42
CA ILE A 255 -1.50 -22.60 19.16
C ILE A 255 -2.91 -22.16 18.75
N GLY A 256 -3.09 -20.86 18.52
CA GLY A 256 -4.31 -20.30 17.96
C GLY A 256 -4.05 -19.35 16.80
N LEU A 257 -4.68 -19.61 15.67
CA LEU A 257 -4.66 -18.76 14.48
C LEU A 257 -5.68 -17.62 14.58
N THR A 258 -5.29 -16.44 14.10
CA THR A 258 -6.16 -15.26 14.11
C THR A 258 -6.96 -15.14 12.82
N SER A 259 -7.92 -14.21 12.80
CA SER A 259 -8.51 -13.70 11.56
C SER A 259 -7.44 -13.16 10.60
N GLY A 260 -7.77 -13.01 9.33
CA GLY A 260 -6.87 -12.50 8.30
C GLY A 260 -7.11 -11.01 8.01
N LEU A 261 -6.07 -10.34 7.50
CA LEU A 261 -6.17 -9.00 6.90
C LEU A 261 -5.59 -9.00 5.49
N GLU A 262 -6.31 -8.46 4.53
CA GLU A 262 -5.76 -8.04 3.24
C GLU A 262 -5.31 -6.57 3.37
N LEU A 263 -4.03 -6.33 3.15
CA LEU A 263 -3.43 -5.00 3.11
C LEU A 263 -3.27 -4.60 1.65
N VAL A 264 -4.14 -3.72 1.15
CA VAL A 264 -4.02 -3.13 -0.18
C VAL A 264 -3.21 -1.86 -0.02
N PHE A 265 -1.99 -1.82 -0.55
CA PHE A 265 -1.17 -0.63 -0.37
C PHE A 265 -1.67 0.54 -1.22
N GLY A 266 -1.58 1.73 -0.65
CA GLY A 266 -2.01 2.96 -1.29
C GLY A 266 -0.93 4.01 -1.20
#